data_AF-A0A5E4L6A9-F1
#
_entry.id   AF-A0A5E4L6A9-F1
#
_cell.length_a   1.000
_cell.length_b   1.000
_cell.length_c   1.000
_cell.angle_alpha   90.00
_cell.angle_beta   90.00
_cell.angle_gamma   90.00
#
_symmetry.space_group_name_H-M   'P 1'
#
loop_
_entity.id
_entity.type
_entity.pdbx_description
1 polymer ?
#
loop_
_entity_poly.entity_id
_entity_poly.type
_entity_poly.pdbx_seq_one_letter_code
_entity_poly.pdbx_strand_id
1 'polypeptide(L)'
;MTAGVRSPRQVVLPVRVGIDPMERLLVASFKGDPEFEGFEPQVFDDPVNGKGMRVLRYRKDGKVDVYWQSGVYVDRNTFAVGKGIGDFAETIIEPARFEITQRSLDLHVAFTDVQGRMVELRVHEDIQDERGFPMLAPVGADVEKPPRLMLVFMPSIDLVRRTGSVVEGHIGDRILHPASLPVLLNWQRVWFVRYVPMPVIGTLNPPMNRPVLVDLSISGSAEVEGMTVVADGVGSITQISAGQEPRQVEMDFLPGFPNLLELPKGGSAAGRWSIRIMGVLITGGSYYTLREGDRVAVELDVDEYWKPSGLPICMEIFTRVVRMFRTWPATYRWRGIVELGAEPVMSGAWERKDG
;
A
#
# COMPACT_ATOMS: atom_id res chain seq x y z
N MET A 1 12.66 -42.80 26.08
CA MET A 1 11.86 -41.60 26.38
C MET A 1 11.16 -41.20 25.10
N THR A 2 9.87 -41.49 25.00
CA THR A 2 9.02 -41.06 23.90
C THR A 2 8.78 -39.56 24.04
N ALA A 3 9.23 -38.77 23.07
CA ALA A 3 8.85 -37.36 22.98
C ALA A 3 7.33 -37.31 22.82
N GLY A 4 6.63 -36.93 23.89
CA GLY A 4 5.19 -36.75 23.84
C GLY A 4 4.87 -35.67 22.81
N VAL A 5 4.12 -36.03 21.77
CA VAL A 5 3.54 -35.07 20.83
C VAL A 5 2.61 -34.19 21.64
N ARG A 6 3.07 -32.98 21.99
CA ARG A 6 2.23 -31.99 22.66
C ARG A 6 1.24 -31.45 21.63
N SER A 7 -0.03 -31.37 22.03
CA SER A 7 -1.10 -30.80 21.21
C SER A 7 -0.74 -29.38 20.75
N PRO A 8 -1.15 -28.99 19.54
CA PRO A 8 -0.95 -27.63 19.06
C PRO A 8 -1.58 -26.62 20.02
N ARG A 9 -0.91 -25.48 20.17
CA ARG A 9 -1.32 -24.37 21.01
C ARG A 9 -2.02 -23.34 20.14
N GLN A 10 -3.30 -23.12 20.41
CA GLN A 10 -4.06 -22.10 19.72
C GLN A 10 -3.63 -20.69 20.16
N VAL A 11 -3.36 -19.83 19.20
CA VAL A 11 -3.01 -18.43 19.38
C VAL A 11 -4.10 -17.55 18.77
N VAL A 12 -4.50 -16.53 19.53
CA VAL A 12 -5.43 -15.48 19.08
C VAL A 12 -4.64 -14.21 18.79
N LEU A 13 -4.56 -13.83 17.52
CA LEU A 13 -3.80 -12.67 17.04
C LEU A 13 -4.74 -11.65 16.37
N PRO A 14 -4.91 -10.44 16.92
CA PRO A 14 -5.76 -9.39 16.35
C PRO A 14 -5.07 -8.57 15.24
N VAL A 15 -3.99 -9.11 14.66
CA VAL A 15 -3.14 -8.41 13.69
C VAL A 15 -3.06 -9.21 12.41
N ARG A 16 -3.28 -8.54 11.28
CA ARG A 16 -3.16 -9.11 9.93
C ARG A 16 -2.35 -8.17 9.04
N VAL A 17 -1.32 -8.71 8.40
CA VAL A 17 -0.61 -8.08 7.29
C VAL A 17 -1.07 -8.68 5.95
N GLY A 18 -0.95 -7.91 4.88
CA GLY A 18 -1.29 -8.39 3.54
C GLY A 18 -0.60 -7.57 2.45
N ILE A 19 -0.67 -8.07 1.22
CA ILE A 19 -0.22 -7.38 0.01
C ILE A 19 -1.39 -7.18 -0.94
N ASP A 20 -1.46 -6.01 -1.55
CA ASP A 20 -2.25 -5.77 -2.75
C ASP A 20 -1.31 -5.72 -3.97
N PRO A 21 -1.27 -6.79 -4.79
CA PRO A 21 -0.31 -6.92 -5.88
C PRO A 21 -0.61 -5.95 -7.03
N MET A 22 0.44 -5.45 -7.65
CA MET A 22 0.36 -4.64 -8.87
C MET A 22 1.66 -4.78 -9.65
N GLU A 23 1.56 -4.98 -10.96
CA GLU A 23 2.73 -5.19 -11.81
C GLU A 23 3.45 -3.88 -12.09
N ARG A 24 2.70 -2.84 -12.44
CA ARG A 24 3.24 -1.55 -12.90
C ARG A 24 2.25 -0.43 -12.61
N LEU A 25 2.81 0.75 -12.36
CA LEU A 25 2.08 1.97 -12.04
C LEU A 25 2.73 3.15 -12.75
N LEU A 26 1.92 4.01 -13.36
CA LEU A 26 2.32 5.34 -13.79
C LEU A 26 1.31 6.36 -13.30
N VAL A 27 1.77 7.53 -12.84
CA VAL A 27 0.92 8.67 -12.46
C VAL A 27 1.37 9.89 -13.24
N ALA A 28 0.57 10.30 -14.22
CA ALA A 28 0.76 11.50 -15.03
C ALA A 28 -0.04 12.66 -14.45
N SER A 29 0.63 13.72 -14.01
CA SER A 29 -0.04 14.92 -13.50
C SER A 29 -0.12 15.97 -14.60
N PHE A 30 -1.23 16.68 -14.71
CA PHE A 30 -1.48 17.70 -15.72
C PHE A 30 -1.67 19.09 -15.09
N LYS A 31 -1.39 20.13 -15.87
CA LYS A 31 -1.64 21.53 -15.49
C LYS A 31 -2.72 22.13 -16.38
N GLY A 32 -3.58 22.96 -15.78
CA GLY A 32 -4.51 23.80 -16.52
C GLY A 32 -5.76 23.12 -17.08
N ASP A 33 -5.87 21.79 -17.07
CA ASP A 33 -7.11 21.11 -17.48
C ASP A 33 -8.26 21.48 -16.51
N PRO A 34 -9.47 21.80 -16.99
CA PRO A 34 -10.56 22.27 -16.14
C PRO A 34 -11.21 21.16 -15.28
N GLU A 35 -11.00 19.88 -15.60
CA GLU A 35 -11.74 18.76 -15.01
C GLU A 35 -10.84 17.79 -14.25
N PHE A 36 -9.64 17.52 -14.77
CA PHE A 36 -8.73 16.50 -14.27
C PHE A 36 -7.38 17.06 -13.83
N GLU A 37 -6.82 16.44 -12.80
CA GLU A 37 -5.49 16.72 -12.26
C GLU A 37 -4.45 15.71 -12.75
N GLY A 38 -4.86 14.49 -13.08
CA GLY A 38 -3.95 13.45 -13.51
C GLY A 38 -4.61 12.15 -13.88
N PHE A 39 -3.84 11.30 -14.56
CA PHE A 39 -4.20 9.92 -14.89
C PHE A 39 -3.24 8.95 -14.23
N GLU A 40 -3.76 7.78 -13.86
CA GLU A 40 -3.00 6.71 -13.27
C GLU A 40 -3.35 5.35 -13.88
N PRO A 41 -2.63 4.94 -14.94
CA PRO A 41 -2.65 3.57 -15.45
C PRO A 41 -1.96 2.60 -14.49
N GLN A 42 -2.57 1.44 -14.31
CA GLN A 42 -2.14 0.36 -13.43
C GLN A 42 -2.30 -0.97 -14.17
N VAL A 43 -1.32 -1.86 -14.04
CA VAL A 43 -1.34 -3.19 -14.66
C VAL A 43 -1.38 -4.27 -13.59
N PHE A 44 -2.22 -5.28 -13.82
CA PHE A 44 -2.38 -6.45 -12.97
C PHE A 44 -2.18 -7.74 -13.77
N ASP A 45 -1.60 -8.75 -13.12
CA ASP A 45 -1.51 -10.12 -13.60
C ASP A 45 -1.38 -11.05 -12.40
N ASP A 46 -2.43 -11.09 -11.59
CA ASP A 46 -2.43 -11.80 -10.31
C ASP A 46 -3.81 -12.38 -9.96
N PRO A 47 -3.90 -13.36 -9.04
CA PRO A 47 -5.17 -13.99 -8.68
C PRO A 47 -6.18 -13.08 -7.94
N VAL A 48 -5.74 -11.95 -7.38
CA VAL A 48 -6.57 -11.04 -6.57
C VAL A 48 -7.23 -9.99 -7.43
N ASN A 49 -6.46 -9.31 -8.29
CA ASN A 49 -6.92 -8.23 -9.15
C ASN A 49 -7.20 -8.67 -10.58
N GLY A 50 -6.87 -9.92 -10.93
CA GLY A 50 -7.05 -10.45 -12.28
C GLY A 50 -5.95 -9.99 -13.23
N LYS A 51 -6.26 -9.95 -14.53
CA LYS A 51 -5.31 -9.64 -15.59
C LYS A 51 -5.83 -8.51 -16.48
N GLY A 52 -5.00 -7.49 -16.67
CA GLY A 52 -5.28 -6.36 -17.56
C GLY A 52 -4.90 -5.01 -16.96
N MET A 53 -5.47 -3.95 -17.54
CA MET A 53 -5.21 -2.57 -17.14
C MET A 53 -6.42 -1.93 -16.45
N ARG A 54 -6.13 -1.14 -15.41
CA ARG A 54 -7.04 -0.17 -14.81
C ARG A 54 -6.48 1.24 -15.02
N VAL A 55 -7.34 2.22 -15.26
CA VAL A 55 -6.97 3.63 -15.34
C VAL A 55 -7.80 4.42 -14.35
N LEU A 56 -7.12 5.11 -13.43
CA LEU A 56 -7.74 6.08 -12.55
C LEU A 56 -7.61 7.48 -13.16
N ARG A 57 -8.67 8.30 -13.10
CA ARG A 57 -8.59 9.73 -13.45
C ARG A 57 -8.94 10.58 -12.22
N TYR A 58 -7.99 11.40 -11.79
CA TYR A 58 -8.15 12.28 -10.64
C TYR A 58 -8.86 13.56 -11.07
N ARG A 59 -10.04 13.83 -10.51
CA ARG A 59 -10.85 15.01 -10.81
C ARG A 59 -10.50 16.17 -9.87
N LYS A 60 -10.66 17.40 -10.36
CA LYS A 60 -10.50 18.62 -9.56
C LYS A 60 -11.52 18.80 -8.44
N ASP A 61 -12.66 18.10 -8.52
CA ASP A 61 -13.64 18.06 -7.42
C ASP A 61 -13.23 17.08 -6.30
N GLY A 62 -12.09 16.40 -6.44
CA GLY A 62 -11.53 15.44 -5.50
C GLY A 62 -12.03 14.01 -5.69
N LYS A 63 -12.93 13.74 -6.64
CA LYS A 63 -13.36 12.37 -6.96
C LYS A 63 -12.36 11.66 -7.87
N VAL A 64 -12.44 10.34 -7.91
CA VAL A 64 -11.63 9.51 -8.81
C VAL A 64 -12.54 8.70 -9.73
N ASP A 65 -12.36 8.86 -11.04
CA ASP A 65 -13.00 7.97 -12.01
C ASP A 65 -12.17 6.69 -12.15
N VAL A 66 -12.84 5.54 -12.31
CA VAL A 66 -12.21 4.22 -12.41
C VAL A 66 -12.68 3.52 -13.67
N TYR A 67 -11.75 3.23 -14.57
CA TYR A 67 -11.98 2.47 -15.80
C TYR A 67 -11.09 1.22 -15.81
N TRP A 68 -11.61 0.08 -16.26
CA TRP A 68 -10.82 -1.16 -16.30
C TRP A 68 -11.16 -2.03 -17.50
N GLN A 69 -10.20 -2.86 -17.92
CA GLN A 69 -10.41 -3.90 -18.93
C GLN A 69 -11.17 -5.10 -18.36
N SER A 70 -11.95 -5.76 -19.21
CA SER A 70 -12.45 -7.11 -18.95
C SER A 70 -11.29 -8.01 -18.48
N GLY A 71 -11.50 -8.72 -17.38
CA GLY A 71 -10.49 -9.59 -16.74
C GLY A 71 -9.81 -8.98 -15.52
N VAL A 72 -9.97 -7.68 -15.27
CA VAL A 72 -9.56 -7.02 -14.03
C VAL A 72 -10.72 -7.02 -13.04
N TYR A 73 -10.47 -7.46 -11.80
CA TYR A 73 -11.45 -7.43 -10.72
C TYR A 73 -11.38 -6.09 -9.99
N VAL A 74 -12.52 -5.39 -9.93
CA VAL A 74 -12.62 -4.07 -9.30
C VAL A 74 -13.79 -4.06 -8.34
N ASP A 75 -13.50 -4.01 -7.03
CA ASP A 75 -14.51 -3.82 -5.99
C ASP A 75 -14.65 -2.34 -5.65
N ARG A 76 -15.84 -1.78 -5.84
CA ARG A 76 -16.15 -0.38 -5.52
C ARG A 76 -15.91 -0.06 -4.04
N ASN A 77 -16.10 -1.03 -3.14
CA ASN A 77 -16.04 -0.83 -1.70
C ASN A 77 -14.61 -0.78 -1.15
N THR A 78 -13.62 -1.17 -1.94
CA THR A 78 -12.21 -1.17 -1.50
C THR A 78 -11.50 0.16 -1.78
N PHE A 79 -12.10 1.06 -2.58
CA PHE A 79 -11.53 2.37 -2.90
C PHE A 79 -11.82 3.40 -1.80
N ALA A 80 -10.77 3.79 -1.08
CA ALA A 80 -10.77 4.92 -0.17
C ALA A 80 -9.76 5.98 -0.66
N VAL A 81 -10.06 6.62 -1.81
CA VAL A 81 -9.18 7.65 -2.40
C VAL A 81 -9.97 8.94 -2.65
N GLY A 82 -9.36 10.08 -2.30
CA GLY A 82 -9.94 11.41 -2.47
C GLY A 82 -11.28 11.57 -1.73
N LYS A 83 -12.24 12.22 -2.40
CA LYS A 83 -13.63 12.42 -1.95
C LYS A 83 -14.58 11.33 -2.44
N GLY A 84 -14.06 10.17 -2.84
CA GLY A 84 -14.81 9.01 -3.32
C GLY A 84 -14.80 8.83 -4.84
N ILE A 85 -15.56 7.83 -5.30
CA ILE A 85 -15.60 7.42 -6.71
C ILE A 85 -16.52 8.34 -7.54
N GLY A 86 -16.03 8.77 -8.70
CA GLY A 86 -16.78 9.42 -9.78
C GLY A 86 -17.40 8.40 -10.73
N ASP A 87 -16.96 8.44 -11.99
CA ASP A 87 -17.33 7.43 -12.99
C ASP A 87 -16.71 6.07 -12.64
N PHE A 88 -17.41 4.98 -12.93
CA PHE A 88 -17.00 3.63 -12.56
C PHE A 88 -17.50 2.64 -13.61
N ALA A 89 -16.65 2.26 -14.55
CA ALA A 89 -17.07 1.44 -15.69
C ALA A 89 -15.97 0.51 -16.21
N GLU A 90 -16.36 -0.72 -16.52
CA GLU A 90 -15.58 -1.59 -17.40
C GLU A 90 -15.63 -1.02 -18.82
N THR A 91 -14.51 -1.03 -19.54
CA THR A 91 -14.40 -0.54 -20.90
C THR A 91 -13.37 -1.33 -21.71
N ILE A 92 -13.47 -1.24 -23.03
CA ILE A 92 -12.38 -1.61 -23.92
C ILE A 92 -11.28 -0.54 -23.76
N ILE A 93 -10.09 -0.98 -23.40
CA ILE A 93 -8.88 -0.18 -23.42
C ILE A 93 -8.02 -0.71 -24.57
N GLU A 94 -7.91 0.08 -25.63
CA GLU A 94 -7.16 -0.27 -26.83
C GLU A 94 -6.62 1.00 -27.52
N PRO A 95 -5.29 1.11 -27.70
CA PRO A 95 -4.27 0.16 -27.21
C PRO A 95 -4.17 0.18 -25.67
N ALA A 96 -3.65 -0.92 -25.12
CA ALA A 96 -3.37 -1.09 -23.70
C ALA A 96 -1.92 -1.52 -23.49
N ARG A 97 -0.99 -0.76 -24.04
CA ARG A 97 0.45 -1.04 -23.93
C ARG A 97 1.01 -0.30 -22.73
N PHE A 98 1.68 -1.01 -21.82
CA PHE A 98 2.39 -0.38 -20.71
C PHE A 98 3.57 -1.23 -20.26
N GLU A 99 4.73 -0.94 -20.85
CA GLU A 99 6.00 -1.63 -20.60
C GLU A 99 7.01 -0.71 -19.92
N ILE A 100 7.72 -1.27 -18.94
CA ILE A 100 8.80 -0.61 -18.21
C ILE A 100 9.97 -1.58 -18.23
N THR A 101 11.07 -1.21 -18.90
CA THR A 101 12.31 -1.99 -18.88
C THR A 101 13.34 -1.35 -17.95
N GLN A 102 14.62 -1.71 -18.04
CA GLN A 102 15.68 -0.95 -17.35
C GLN A 102 16.00 0.38 -18.05
N ARG A 103 15.62 0.53 -19.33
CA ARG A 103 16.06 1.66 -20.18
C ARG A 103 14.93 2.35 -20.95
N SER A 104 13.75 1.76 -21.00
CA SER A 104 12.60 2.33 -21.71
C SER A 104 11.32 2.34 -20.88
N LEU A 105 10.50 3.37 -21.09
CA LEU A 105 9.10 3.42 -20.70
C LEU A 105 8.30 3.56 -21.99
N ASP A 106 7.36 2.65 -22.20
CA ASP A 106 6.43 2.69 -23.33
C ASP A 106 5.01 2.45 -22.83
N LEU A 107 4.27 3.54 -22.67
CA LEU A 107 2.85 3.55 -22.34
C LEU A 107 2.07 4.10 -23.52
N HIS A 108 1.05 3.36 -23.95
CA HIS A 108 0.01 3.85 -24.82
C HIS A 108 -1.31 3.23 -24.38
N VAL A 109 -2.16 4.07 -23.79
CA VAL A 109 -3.48 3.71 -23.32
C VAL A 109 -4.53 4.59 -24.00
N ALA A 110 -5.59 3.99 -24.53
CA ALA A 110 -6.75 4.73 -25.01
C ALA A 110 -8.06 4.00 -24.71
N PHE A 111 -9.12 4.75 -24.43
CA PHE A 111 -10.47 4.23 -24.16
C PHE A 111 -11.52 5.33 -24.35
N THR A 112 -12.79 4.93 -24.48
CA THR A 112 -13.92 5.89 -24.49
C THR A 112 -14.51 5.99 -23.08
N ASP A 113 -14.63 7.20 -22.54
CA ASP A 113 -15.23 7.40 -21.23
C ASP A 113 -16.76 7.34 -21.25
N VAL A 114 -17.40 7.38 -20.06
CA VAL A 114 -18.87 7.26 -19.98
C VAL A 114 -19.62 8.44 -20.61
N GLN A 115 -18.93 9.54 -20.91
CA GLN A 115 -19.47 10.68 -21.66
C GLN A 115 -19.25 10.55 -23.17
N GLY A 116 -18.67 9.44 -23.66
CA GLY A 116 -18.41 9.20 -25.07
C GLY A 116 -17.16 9.91 -25.60
N ARG A 117 -16.29 10.42 -24.72
CA ARG A 117 -15.06 11.12 -25.12
C ARG A 117 -13.92 10.12 -25.23
N MET A 118 -13.12 10.22 -26.30
CA MET A 118 -11.88 9.47 -26.40
C MET A 118 -10.87 10.01 -25.38
N VAL A 119 -10.37 9.15 -24.51
CA VAL A 119 -9.29 9.44 -23.57
C VAL A 119 -8.05 8.70 -24.05
N GLU A 120 -6.94 9.40 -24.17
CA GLU A 120 -5.68 8.81 -24.61
C GLU A 120 -4.51 9.37 -23.80
N LEU A 121 -3.55 8.52 -23.45
CA LEU A 121 -2.28 8.89 -22.85
C LEU A 121 -1.15 8.09 -23.52
N ARG A 122 -0.17 8.80 -24.05
CA ARG A 122 1.06 8.25 -24.62
C ARG A 122 2.25 8.80 -23.85
N VAL A 123 3.10 7.89 -23.39
CA VAL A 123 4.37 8.22 -22.76
C VAL A 123 5.43 7.31 -23.34
N HIS A 124 6.44 7.91 -23.98
CA HIS A 124 7.60 7.20 -24.48
C HIS A 124 8.87 7.85 -23.95
N GLU A 125 9.79 7.06 -23.43
CA GLU A 125 11.09 7.52 -22.96
C GLU A 125 12.12 6.42 -23.16
N ASP A 126 13.27 6.78 -23.76
CA ASP A 126 14.46 5.95 -23.80
C ASP A 126 15.61 6.65 -23.06
N ILE A 127 16.19 5.98 -22.06
CA ILE A 127 17.28 6.48 -21.24
C ILE A 127 18.51 5.58 -21.31
N GLN A 128 19.68 6.17 -21.09
CA GLN A 128 20.96 5.45 -21.14
C GLN A 128 21.43 4.93 -19.77
N ASP A 129 20.99 5.56 -18.67
CA ASP A 129 21.45 5.28 -17.30
C ASP A 129 20.42 4.51 -16.44
N GLU A 130 20.89 3.91 -15.35
CA GLU A 130 20.06 3.16 -14.40
C GLU A 130 18.98 4.02 -13.70
N ARG A 131 17.89 3.34 -13.31
CA ARG A 131 16.61 3.92 -12.91
C ARG A 131 16.46 4.12 -11.41
N GLY A 132 15.73 5.20 -11.12
CA GLY A 132 14.81 5.27 -10.00
C GLY A 132 15.42 5.36 -8.62
N PHE A 133 14.53 5.53 -7.65
CA PHE A 133 14.87 5.66 -6.24
C PHE A 133 13.69 5.17 -5.40
N PRO A 134 13.91 4.74 -4.15
CA PRO A 134 12.84 4.25 -3.32
C PRO A 134 11.93 5.39 -2.86
N MET A 135 10.63 5.20 -2.92
CA MET A 135 9.67 6.16 -2.40
C MET A 135 8.46 5.48 -1.75
N LEU A 136 8.06 5.98 -0.58
CA LEU A 136 6.75 5.69 0.00
C LEU A 136 5.76 6.75 -0.51
N ALA A 137 4.72 6.33 -1.24
CA ALA A 137 3.69 7.26 -1.68
C ALA A 137 2.90 7.79 -0.47
N PRO A 138 2.57 9.09 -0.44
CA PRO A 138 1.79 9.69 0.64
C PRO A 138 0.27 9.45 0.50
N VAL A 139 -0.15 8.30 -0.03
CA VAL A 139 -1.57 7.99 -0.30
C VAL A 139 -2.44 8.02 0.96
N GLY A 140 -1.90 7.64 2.12
CA GLY A 140 -2.63 7.72 3.38
C GLY A 140 -2.74 9.14 3.95
N ALA A 141 -2.02 10.14 3.42
CA ALA A 141 -2.06 11.49 3.97
C ALA A 141 -3.47 12.10 3.90
N ASP A 142 -4.21 11.80 2.83
CA ASP A 142 -5.52 12.38 2.51
C ASP A 142 -6.72 11.50 2.90
N VAL A 143 -6.48 10.40 3.65
CA VAL A 143 -7.55 9.48 4.08
C VAL A 143 -8.03 9.84 5.48
N GLU A 144 -9.23 10.40 5.59
CA GLU A 144 -9.84 10.79 6.87
C GLU A 144 -10.25 9.58 7.73
N LYS A 145 -10.87 8.57 7.11
CA LYS A 145 -11.38 7.36 7.77
C LYS A 145 -10.75 6.11 7.16
N PRO A 146 -9.50 5.79 7.55
CA PRO A 146 -8.79 4.69 6.93
C PRO A 146 -9.42 3.33 7.29
N PRO A 147 -9.79 2.49 6.30
CA PRO A 147 -10.23 1.12 6.59
C PRO A 147 -9.06 0.20 6.94
N ARG A 148 -7.83 0.60 6.59
CA ARG A 148 -6.57 -0.12 6.78
C ARG A 148 -5.40 0.88 6.78
N LEU A 149 -4.27 0.53 7.36
CA LEU A 149 -3.01 1.24 7.07
C LEU A 149 -2.46 0.69 5.75
N MET A 150 -2.37 1.55 4.73
CA MET A 150 -1.96 1.21 3.37
C MET A 150 -0.63 1.88 3.03
N LEU A 151 0.42 1.09 2.88
CA LEU A 151 1.79 1.54 2.63
C LEU A 151 2.18 1.17 1.20
N VAL A 152 2.12 2.15 0.29
CA VAL A 152 2.49 1.96 -1.12
C VAL A 152 3.97 2.28 -1.29
N PHE A 153 4.80 1.24 -1.25
CA PHE A 153 6.25 1.36 -1.43
C PHE A 153 6.62 1.13 -2.90
N MET A 154 7.42 2.04 -3.43
CA MET A 154 7.86 2.05 -4.81
C MET A 154 9.39 1.99 -4.80
N PRO A 155 9.99 0.78 -4.89
CA PRO A 155 11.42 0.60 -4.64
C PRO A 155 12.32 1.30 -5.67
N SER A 156 11.80 1.53 -6.88
CA SER A 156 12.53 2.08 -8.02
C SER A 156 11.66 3.04 -8.84
N ILE A 157 10.93 3.94 -8.17
CA ILE A 157 10.17 4.97 -8.87
C ILE A 157 11.11 5.93 -9.61
N ASP A 158 10.70 6.33 -10.80
CA ASP A 158 11.41 7.32 -11.59
C ASP A 158 10.45 8.39 -12.15
N LEU A 159 11.00 9.46 -12.70
CA LEU A 159 10.26 10.52 -13.37
C LEU A 159 10.67 10.65 -14.84
N VAL A 160 9.69 10.88 -15.70
CA VAL A 160 9.92 11.08 -17.13
C VAL A 160 10.71 12.37 -17.36
N ARG A 161 11.82 12.28 -18.08
CA ARG A 161 12.67 13.38 -18.52
C ARG A 161 11.92 14.21 -19.55
N ARG A 162 12.29 15.48 -19.67
CA ARG A 162 11.71 16.35 -20.71
C ARG A 162 12.37 16.18 -22.07
N THR A 163 13.68 15.99 -22.06
CA THR A 163 14.47 15.86 -23.29
C THR A 163 14.49 14.40 -23.68
N GLY A 164 14.16 14.11 -24.95
CA GLY A 164 14.19 12.74 -25.47
C GLY A 164 12.97 11.88 -25.13
N SER A 165 11.92 12.48 -24.54
CA SER A 165 10.70 11.78 -24.15
C SER A 165 9.46 12.42 -24.78
N VAL A 166 8.43 11.61 -25.02
CA VAL A 166 7.11 12.03 -25.49
C VAL A 166 6.13 11.87 -24.33
N VAL A 167 5.31 12.89 -24.08
CA VAL A 167 4.19 12.83 -23.14
C VAL A 167 3.02 13.57 -23.76
N GLU A 168 2.02 12.82 -24.22
CA GLU A 168 0.83 13.32 -24.90
C GLU A 168 -0.41 12.79 -24.18
N GLY A 169 -1.39 13.65 -23.93
CA GLY A 169 -2.65 13.26 -23.29
C GLY A 169 -3.82 13.98 -23.92
N HIS A 170 -4.94 13.29 -24.08
CA HIS A 170 -6.15 13.81 -24.73
C HIS A 170 -7.42 13.38 -24.01
N ILE A 171 -8.44 14.26 -24.01
CA ILE A 171 -9.82 13.95 -23.62
C ILE A 171 -10.77 14.62 -24.62
N GLY A 172 -11.34 13.85 -25.53
CA GLY A 172 -12.00 14.37 -26.72
C GLY A 172 -11.03 15.29 -27.47
N ASP A 173 -11.47 16.52 -27.76
CA ASP A 173 -10.64 17.53 -28.44
C ASP A 173 -9.66 18.27 -27.50
N ARG A 174 -9.71 18.02 -26.18
CA ARG A 174 -8.83 18.69 -25.21
C ARG A 174 -7.46 18.04 -25.19
N ILE A 175 -6.41 18.85 -25.34
CA ILE A 175 -5.03 18.45 -25.15
C ILE A 175 -4.64 18.69 -23.69
N LEU A 176 -4.10 17.66 -23.04
CA LEU A 176 -3.59 17.73 -21.68
C LEU A 176 -2.13 18.19 -21.69
N HIS A 177 -1.79 19.09 -20.77
CA HIS A 177 -0.43 19.60 -20.62
C HIS A 177 0.23 18.98 -19.40
N PRO A 178 1.30 18.20 -19.54
CA PRO A 178 2.02 17.63 -18.41
C PRO A 178 2.51 18.70 -17.44
N ALA A 179 2.27 18.49 -16.15
CA ALA A 179 2.86 19.27 -15.09
C ALA A 179 4.36 18.96 -14.98
N SER A 180 5.10 19.78 -14.25
CA SER A 180 6.54 19.60 -14.08
C SER A 180 6.99 19.94 -12.68
N LEU A 181 8.06 19.31 -12.24
CA LEU A 181 8.68 19.66 -10.99
C LEU A 181 9.67 20.83 -11.18
N PRO A 182 9.72 21.77 -10.22
CA PRO A 182 10.70 22.85 -10.20
C PRO A 182 12.06 22.39 -9.66
N VAL A 183 12.42 21.11 -9.85
CA VAL A 183 13.70 20.54 -9.42
C VAL A 183 14.36 19.80 -10.58
N LEU A 184 15.69 19.72 -10.55
CA LEU A 184 16.46 18.90 -11.47
C LEU A 184 16.72 17.54 -10.83
N LEU A 185 16.29 16.48 -11.50
CA LEU A 185 16.64 15.11 -11.14
C LEU A 185 17.90 14.75 -11.92
N ASN A 186 19.02 14.50 -11.23
CA ASN A 186 20.31 14.21 -11.86
C ASN A 186 20.68 15.22 -12.97
N TRP A 187 20.51 16.51 -12.69
CA TRP A 187 20.75 17.63 -13.61
C TRP A 187 19.82 17.70 -14.84
N GLN A 188 18.80 16.85 -14.89
CA GLN A 188 17.81 16.83 -15.96
C GLN A 188 16.47 17.41 -15.51
N ARG A 189 15.79 18.09 -16.42
CA ARG A 189 14.41 18.54 -16.20
C ARG A 189 13.47 17.36 -16.41
N VAL A 190 12.49 17.24 -15.53
CA VAL A 190 11.51 16.15 -15.57
C VAL A 190 10.07 16.69 -15.66
N TRP A 191 9.21 15.91 -16.30
CA TRP A 191 7.77 16.02 -16.15
C TRP A 191 7.34 15.44 -14.81
N PHE A 192 6.19 15.87 -14.29
CA PHE A 192 5.59 15.26 -13.11
C PHE A 192 4.76 14.04 -13.50
N VAL A 193 5.42 13.15 -14.24
CA VAL A 193 4.94 11.84 -14.67
C VAL A 193 5.86 10.84 -14.00
N ARG A 194 5.30 10.10 -13.05
CA ARG A 194 6.03 9.15 -12.20
C ARG A 194 5.71 7.75 -12.65
N TYR A 195 6.68 6.85 -12.69
CA TYR A 195 6.43 5.44 -13.02
C TYR A 195 7.28 4.52 -12.18
N VAL A 196 6.76 3.32 -11.92
CA VAL A 196 7.47 2.31 -11.14
C VAL A 196 7.12 0.91 -11.67
N PRO A 197 8.13 0.06 -11.93
CA PRO A 197 7.90 -1.36 -12.05
C PRO A 197 7.77 -1.97 -10.66
N MET A 198 6.84 -2.90 -10.48
CA MET A 198 6.71 -3.69 -9.26
C MET A 198 6.55 -2.84 -7.97
N PRO A 199 5.55 -1.96 -7.88
CA PRO A 199 5.19 -1.39 -6.58
C PRO A 199 4.71 -2.49 -5.62
N VAL A 200 4.92 -2.30 -4.32
CA VAL A 200 4.40 -3.19 -3.28
C VAL A 200 3.49 -2.41 -2.36
N ILE A 201 2.22 -2.81 -2.31
CA ILE A 201 1.20 -2.19 -1.46
C ILE A 201 1.04 -3.07 -0.22
N GLY A 202 1.70 -2.69 0.86
CA GLY A 202 1.53 -3.33 2.15
C GLY A 202 0.26 -2.87 2.83
N THR A 203 -0.49 -3.80 3.41
CA THR A 203 -1.70 -3.50 4.18
C THR A 203 -1.56 -4.06 5.60
N LEU A 204 -2.06 -3.29 6.57
CA LEU A 204 -2.12 -3.72 7.97
C LEU A 204 -3.53 -3.50 8.52
N ASN A 205 -4.07 -4.52 9.17
CA ASN A 205 -5.40 -4.56 9.78
C ASN A 205 -6.50 -3.96 8.88
N PRO A 206 -6.80 -4.58 7.72
CA PRO A 206 -8.03 -4.28 7.00
C PRO A 206 -9.27 -4.59 7.86
N PRO A 207 -10.50 -4.23 7.42
CA PRO A 207 -11.70 -4.56 8.17
C PRO A 207 -11.80 -6.06 8.46
N MET A 208 -11.91 -6.42 9.75
CA MET A 208 -11.96 -7.78 10.26
C MET A 208 -13.00 -7.87 11.38
N ASN A 209 -13.76 -8.96 11.41
CA ASN A 209 -14.75 -9.27 12.44
C ASN A 209 -14.33 -10.42 13.38
N ARG A 210 -13.19 -11.05 13.09
CA ARG A 210 -12.59 -12.11 13.91
C ARG A 210 -11.06 -11.94 13.94
N PRO A 211 -10.40 -12.27 15.05
CA PRO A 211 -8.94 -12.34 15.09
C PRO A 211 -8.44 -13.51 14.25
N VAL A 212 -7.16 -13.48 13.91
CA VAL A 212 -6.46 -14.59 13.27
C VAL A 212 -6.23 -15.68 14.32
N LEU A 213 -6.69 -16.90 14.02
CA LEU A 213 -6.52 -18.07 14.87
C LEU A 213 -5.42 -18.95 14.28
N VAL A 214 -4.38 -19.21 15.06
CA VAL A 214 -3.21 -19.97 14.60
C VAL A 214 -2.94 -21.13 15.54
N ASP A 215 -2.86 -22.33 15.00
CA ASP A 215 -2.44 -23.51 15.76
C ASP A 215 -0.93 -23.68 15.63
N LEU A 216 -0.19 -23.30 16.67
CA LEU A 216 1.27 -23.33 16.69
C LEU A 216 1.78 -24.50 17.54
N SER A 217 2.80 -25.20 17.06
CA SER A 217 3.70 -25.93 17.95
C SER A 217 4.53 -24.92 18.76
N ILE A 218 4.85 -25.23 20.02
CA ILE A 218 5.44 -24.33 21.06
C ILE A 218 6.48 -23.31 20.55
N SER A 219 7.30 -23.68 19.56
CA SER A 219 8.12 -22.79 18.75
C SER A 219 7.95 -23.18 17.28
N GLY A 220 7.84 -22.21 16.37
CA GLY A 220 7.79 -22.50 14.95
C GLY A 220 7.08 -21.43 14.13
N SER A 221 6.89 -21.76 12.86
CA SER A 221 6.09 -20.97 11.93
C SER A 221 4.83 -21.75 11.52
N ALA A 222 3.76 -21.02 11.21
CA ALA A 222 2.54 -21.57 10.63
C ALA A 222 2.02 -20.65 9.52
N GLU A 223 1.44 -21.25 8.48
CA GLU A 223 0.73 -20.54 7.42
C GLU A 223 -0.75 -20.43 7.78
N VAL A 224 -1.29 -19.21 7.74
CA VAL A 224 -2.67 -18.91 8.10
C VAL A 224 -3.18 -17.74 7.28
N GLU A 225 -4.29 -17.92 6.57
CA GLU A 225 -4.96 -16.84 5.82
C GLU A 225 -4.02 -16.05 4.87
N GLY A 226 -3.03 -16.73 4.27
CA GLY A 226 -2.05 -16.09 3.38
C GLY A 226 -0.91 -15.36 4.08
N MET A 227 -0.75 -15.54 5.40
CA MET A 227 0.35 -15.05 6.19
C MET A 227 1.20 -16.19 6.76
N THR A 228 2.50 -15.96 6.87
CA THR A 228 3.37 -16.74 7.75
C THR A 228 3.40 -16.08 9.13
N VAL A 229 3.15 -16.84 10.19
CA VAL A 229 3.21 -16.38 11.59
C VAL A 229 4.30 -17.13 12.32
N VAL A 230 5.22 -16.42 12.96
CA VAL A 230 6.37 -16.97 13.70
C VAL A 230 6.23 -16.66 15.19
N ALA A 231 6.40 -17.67 16.03
CA ALA A 231 6.36 -17.53 17.48
C ALA A 231 7.65 -17.99 18.18
N ASP A 232 7.97 -17.35 19.30
CA ASP A 232 9.03 -17.76 20.21
C ASP A 232 8.66 -19.01 21.04
N GLY A 233 9.61 -19.54 21.82
CA GLY A 233 9.40 -20.73 22.63
C GLY A 233 8.41 -20.59 23.79
N VAL A 234 7.92 -19.38 24.07
CA VAL A 234 6.84 -19.12 25.03
C VAL A 234 5.52 -18.79 24.33
N GLY A 235 5.45 -18.92 23.00
CA GLY A 235 4.26 -18.74 22.16
C GLY A 235 3.89 -17.28 21.87
N SER A 236 4.79 -16.33 22.12
CA SER A 236 4.58 -14.94 21.71
C SER A 236 4.93 -14.80 20.22
N ILE A 237 4.11 -14.07 19.47
CA ILE A 237 4.33 -13.85 18.04
C ILE A 237 5.46 -12.84 17.85
N THR A 238 6.58 -13.27 17.29
CA THR A 238 7.74 -12.40 17.03
C THR A 238 7.69 -11.77 15.66
N GLN A 239 7.05 -12.42 14.68
CA GLN A 239 6.94 -11.93 13.32
C GLN A 239 5.66 -12.44 12.65
N ILE A 240 5.07 -11.59 11.80
CA ILE A 240 4.11 -11.99 10.77
C ILE A 240 4.54 -11.47 9.41
N SER A 241 4.29 -12.21 8.34
CA SER A 241 4.62 -11.77 6.99
C SER A 241 3.57 -12.21 5.98
N ALA A 242 3.50 -11.50 4.86
CA ALA A 242 2.64 -11.80 3.73
C ALA A 242 3.37 -11.58 2.40
N GLY A 243 2.96 -12.30 1.38
CA GLY A 243 3.62 -12.29 0.07
C GLY A 243 4.80 -13.25 -0.01
N GLN A 244 5.57 -13.11 -1.08
CA GLN A 244 6.74 -13.94 -1.39
C GLN A 244 7.83 -13.04 -1.95
N GLU A 245 9.09 -13.38 -1.71
CA GLU A 245 10.21 -12.64 -2.28
C GLU A 245 10.10 -12.53 -3.82
N PRO A 246 10.35 -11.35 -4.43
CA PRO A 246 10.82 -10.12 -3.80
C PRO A 246 9.71 -9.22 -3.22
N ARG A 247 8.42 -9.57 -3.39
CA ARG A 247 7.25 -8.79 -2.96
C ARG A 247 6.75 -9.30 -1.61
N GLN A 248 7.49 -8.99 -0.55
CA GLN A 248 7.14 -9.37 0.82
C GLN A 248 6.86 -8.15 1.71
N VAL A 249 5.90 -8.31 2.62
CA VAL A 249 5.63 -7.41 3.75
C VAL A 249 5.89 -8.20 5.02
N GLU A 250 6.69 -7.66 5.93
CA GLU A 250 7.01 -8.29 7.21
C GLU A 250 6.71 -7.31 8.33
N MET A 251 6.16 -7.81 9.44
CA MET A 251 5.98 -7.05 10.66
C MET A 251 6.58 -7.83 11.83
N ASP A 252 7.51 -7.21 12.55
CA ASP A 252 8.13 -7.79 13.74
C ASP A 252 7.58 -7.16 15.01
N PHE A 253 7.67 -7.89 16.12
CA PHE A 253 7.29 -7.44 17.46
C PHE A 253 8.46 -7.59 18.45
N LEU A 254 8.64 -6.59 19.32
CA LEU A 254 9.65 -6.61 20.38
C LEU A 254 9.16 -5.97 21.69
N PRO A 255 9.00 -6.73 22.79
CA PRO A 255 8.96 -8.20 22.83
C PRO A 255 7.84 -8.75 21.93
N GLY A 256 7.85 -10.06 21.67
CA GLY A 256 6.82 -10.72 20.87
C GLY A 256 5.40 -10.39 21.33
N PHE A 257 4.46 -10.26 20.40
CA PHE A 257 3.07 -9.97 20.70
C PHE A 257 2.44 -11.16 21.45
N PRO A 258 1.75 -10.93 22.59
CA PRO A 258 1.29 -12.03 23.44
C PRO A 258 0.16 -12.83 22.79
N ASN A 259 0.04 -14.13 23.12
CA ASN A 259 -1.19 -14.87 22.89
C ASN A 259 -2.29 -14.31 23.80
N LEU A 260 -3.36 -13.73 23.22
CA LEU A 260 -4.41 -13.09 24.01
C LEU A 260 -5.15 -14.05 24.96
N LEU A 261 -5.21 -15.36 24.63
CA LEU A 261 -5.82 -16.37 25.50
C LEU A 261 -5.09 -16.51 26.84
N GLU A 262 -3.78 -16.28 26.84
CA GLU A 262 -2.90 -16.50 27.99
C GLU A 262 -2.57 -15.23 28.76
N LEU A 263 -3.01 -14.08 28.26
CA LEU A 263 -2.92 -12.84 29.02
C LEU A 263 -3.73 -13.01 30.32
N PRO A 264 -3.14 -12.82 31.52
CA PRO A 264 -3.88 -12.98 32.77
C PRO A 264 -5.09 -12.04 32.84
N LYS A 265 -6.13 -12.41 33.60
CA LYS A 265 -7.25 -11.50 33.86
C LYS A 265 -6.75 -10.24 34.58
N GLY A 266 -7.06 -9.06 34.06
CA GLY A 266 -6.50 -7.78 34.52
C GLY A 266 -5.05 -7.53 34.07
N GLY A 267 -4.46 -8.45 33.30
CA GLY A 267 -3.12 -8.35 32.78
C GLY A 267 -3.04 -7.45 31.54
N SER A 268 -1.84 -6.91 31.32
CA SER A 268 -1.52 -6.11 30.15
C SER A 268 -0.17 -6.49 29.59
N ALA A 269 0.04 -6.25 28.29
CA ALA A 269 1.35 -6.34 27.66
C ALA A 269 1.57 -5.14 26.74
N ALA A 270 2.83 -4.74 26.61
CA ALA A 270 3.24 -3.64 25.76
C ALA A 270 4.56 -3.97 25.06
N GLY A 271 4.76 -3.40 23.88
CA GLY A 271 6.00 -3.56 23.15
C GLY A 271 6.07 -2.64 21.95
N ARG A 272 7.03 -2.91 21.08
CA ARG A 272 7.24 -2.22 19.80
C ARG A 272 6.88 -3.14 18.64
N TRP A 273 6.57 -2.53 17.52
CA TRP A 273 6.47 -3.21 16.25
C TRP A 273 7.14 -2.41 15.14
N SER A 274 7.57 -3.10 14.09
CA SER A 274 8.12 -2.47 12.88
C SER A 274 7.61 -3.19 11.65
N ILE A 275 7.39 -2.45 10.55
CA ILE A 275 6.99 -3.03 9.27
C ILE A 275 8.06 -2.79 8.20
N ARG A 276 8.47 -3.85 7.53
CA ARG A 276 9.35 -3.85 6.38
C ARG A 276 8.58 -4.22 5.11
N ILE A 277 8.96 -3.60 4.00
CA ILE A 277 8.46 -3.94 2.67
C ILE A 277 9.68 -4.14 1.79
N MET A 278 9.81 -5.34 1.19
CA MET A 278 11.01 -5.74 0.44
C MET A 278 12.31 -5.55 1.26
N GLY A 279 12.29 -5.91 2.54
CA GLY A 279 13.41 -5.72 3.46
C GLY A 279 13.69 -4.28 3.90
N VAL A 280 13.00 -3.27 3.35
CA VAL A 280 13.18 -1.86 3.72
C VAL A 280 12.27 -1.51 4.89
N LEU A 281 12.84 -0.99 5.99
CA LEU A 281 12.06 -0.47 7.12
C LEU A 281 11.22 0.75 6.68
N ILE A 282 9.90 0.58 6.71
CA ILE A 282 8.96 1.63 6.28
C ILE A 282 8.53 2.49 7.46
N THR A 283 8.05 1.86 8.53
CA THR A 283 7.55 2.53 9.73
C THR A 283 7.48 1.52 10.88
N GLY A 284 6.98 1.96 12.03
CA GLY A 284 6.84 1.18 13.24
C GLY A 284 6.13 1.98 14.33
N GLY A 285 6.03 1.38 15.50
CA GLY A 285 5.58 2.08 16.68
C GLY A 285 5.43 1.16 17.87
N SER A 286 4.37 1.38 18.65
CA SER A 286 4.10 0.67 19.89
C SER A 286 2.79 -0.11 19.81
N TYR A 287 2.72 -1.21 20.56
CA TYR A 287 1.48 -1.93 20.79
C TYR A 287 1.18 -1.98 22.28
N TYR A 288 -0.10 -2.05 22.60
CA TYR A 288 -0.59 -2.25 23.97
C TYR A 288 -1.79 -3.19 23.97
N THR A 289 -1.88 -4.04 24.99
CA THR A 289 -3.02 -4.92 25.23
C THR A 289 -3.43 -4.86 26.69
N LEU A 290 -4.73 -4.93 26.96
CA LEU A 290 -5.29 -4.98 28.31
C LEU A 290 -6.48 -5.93 28.35
N ARG A 291 -6.45 -6.93 29.25
CA ARG A 291 -7.53 -7.89 29.43
C ARG A 291 -8.44 -7.53 30.61
N GLU A 292 -9.71 -7.31 30.31
CA GLU A 292 -10.79 -7.11 31.28
C GLU A 292 -11.81 -8.25 31.15
N GLY A 293 -11.72 -9.24 32.04
CA GLY A 293 -12.53 -10.46 31.93
C GLY A 293 -12.19 -11.25 30.68
N ASP A 294 -13.16 -11.42 29.78
CA ASP A 294 -12.98 -12.08 28.48
C ASP A 294 -12.87 -11.08 27.32
N ARG A 295 -12.72 -9.79 27.61
CA ARG A 295 -12.50 -8.75 26.61
C ARG A 295 -11.05 -8.30 26.66
N VAL A 296 -10.41 -8.16 25.51
CA VAL A 296 -9.04 -7.67 25.39
C VAL A 296 -9.04 -6.43 24.50
N ALA A 297 -8.73 -5.28 25.09
CA ALA A 297 -8.45 -4.06 24.33
C ALA A 297 -7.06 -4.17 23.71
N VAL A 298 -6.92 -3.76 22.45
CA VAL A 298 -5.69 -3.83 21.67
C VAL A 298 -5.49 -2.51 20.95
N GLU A 299 -4.30 -1.93 21.06
CA GLU A 299 -3.91 -0.71 20.37
C GLU A 299 -2.60 -0.94 19.61
N LEU A 300 -2.53 -0.45 18.38
CA LEU A 300 -1.30 -0.28 17.61
C LEU A 300 -1.13 1.20 17.29
N ASP A 301 -0.15 1.86 17.89
CA ASP A 301 0.20 3.24 17.57
C ASP A 301 1.35 3.25 16.57
N VAL A 302 1.25 4.08 15.52
CA VAL A 302 2.35 4.36 14.60
C VAL A 302 3.11 5.57 15.12
N ASP A 303 4.27 5.35 15.76
CA ASP A 303 5.09 6.43 16.34
C ASP A 303 6.40 6.71 15.59
N GLU A 304 6.69 5.93 14.54
CA GLU A 304 7.89 6.10 13.72
C GLU A 304 7.59 6.61 12.31
N TYR A 305 8.35 7.62 11.86
CA TYR A 305 8.27 8.14 10.50
C TYR A 305 9.04 7.28 9.51
N TRP A 306 8.65 7.36 8.23
CA TRP A 306 9.49 6.83 7.17
C TRP A 306 10.79 7.65 7.04
N LYS A 307 11.92 6.93 7.08
CA LYS A 307 13.27 7.48 6.95
C LYS A 307 13.83 7.04 5.60
N PRO A 308 13.58 7.81 4.53
CA PRO A 308 14.08 7.45 3.21
C PRO A 308 15.61 7.34 3.22
N SER A 309 16.12 6.33 2.51
CA SER A 309 17.53 6.15 2.19
C SER A 309 17.67 5.94 0.69
N GLY A 310 18.85 6.21 0.11
CA GLY A 310 19.09 6.01 -1.33
C GLY A 310 18.35 7.00 -2.25
N LEU A 311 17.91 8.15 -1.74
CA LEU A 311 17.31 9.20 -2.56
C LEU A 311 18.38 10.02 -3.30
N PRO A 312 18.12 10.47 -4.54
CA PRO A 312 18.86 11.57 -5.16
C PRO A 312 18.81 12.82 -4.27
N ILE A 313 19.89 13.60 -4.26
CA ILE A 313 20.05 14.78 -3.37
C ILE A 313 18.83 15.73 -3.46
N CYS A 314 18.32 15.98 -4.67
CA CYS A 314 17.15 16.83 -4.87
C CYS A 314 15.88 16.26 -4.21
N MET A 315 15.69 14.93 -4.25
CA MET A 315 14.57 14.26 -3.60
C MET A 315 14.75 14.15 -2.09
N GLU A 316 15.99 14.03 -1.60
CA GLU A 316 16.29 14.11 -0.17
C GLU A 316 15.90 15.48 0.41
N ILE A 317 16.24 16.56 -0.30
CA ILE A 317 15.83 17.93 0.08
C ILE A 317 14.31 18.06 -0.02
N PHE A 318 13.71 17.64 -1.14
CA PHE A 318 12.27 17.75 -1.37
C PHE A 318 11.45 17.05 -0.27
N THR A 319 11.79 15.81 0.08
CA THR A 319 11.09 15.04 1.13
C THR A 319 11.33 15.57 2.55
N ARG A 320 12.40 16.34 2.78
CA ARG A 320 12.62 17.08 4.03
C ARG A 320 11.75 18.33 4.14
N VAL A 321 11.59 19.06 3.04
CA VAL A 321 10.73 20.26 2.97
C VAL A 321 9.26 19.87 3.01
N VAL A 322 8.86 18.93 2.17
CA VAL A 322 7.49 18.42 2.07
C VAL A 322 7.32 17.24 3.02
N ARG A 323 7.23 17.54 4.33
CA ARG A 323 7.24 16.56 5.42
C ARG A 323 6.20 15.45 5.29
N MET A 324 5.07 15.72 4.62
CA MET A 324 4.00 14.74 4.44
C MET A 324 4.51 13.42 3.86
N PHE A 325 5.53 13.43 2.99
CA PHE A 325 6.12 12.20 2.42
C PHE A 325 6.73 11.27 3.46
N ARG A 326 7.06 11.77 4.66
CA ARG A 326 7.76 11.03 5.71
C ARG A 326 6.89 10.80 6.94
N THR A 327 6.07 11.79 7.30
CA THR A 327 5.40 11.83 8.60
C THR A 327 4.00 11.26 8.58
N TRP A 328 3.37 11.11 7.41
CA TRP A 328 1.99 10.67 7.31
C TRP A 328 1.70 9.31 8.00
N PRO A 329 2.58 8.29 7.99
CA PRO A 329 2.25 7.02 8.65
C PRO A 329 2.02 7.21 10.16
N ALA A 330 2.84 8.06 10.78
CA ALA A 330 2.77 8.34 12.21
C ALA A 330 1.57 9.19 12.64
N THR A 331 0.63 9.45 11.73
CA THR A 331 -0.67 10.04 12.06
C THR A 331 -1.74 8.97 12.29
N TYR A 332 -1.40 7.68 12.20
CA TYR A 332 -2.33 6.57 12.33
C TYR A 332 -2.25 5.93 13.71
N ARG A 333 -3.39 5.43 14.18
CA ARG A 333 -3.51 4.50 15.30
C ARG A 333 -4.60 3.49 14.98
N TRP A 334 -4.41 2.23 15.34
CA TRP A 334 -5.45 1.21 15.29
C TRP A 334 -5.90 0.87 16.69
N ARG A 335 -7.21 0.75 16.88
CA ARG A 335 -7.82 0.29 18.13
C ARG A 335 -8.81 -0.81 17.86
N GLY A 336 -8.80 -1.82 18.71
CA GLY A 336 -9.77 -2.90 18.66
C GLY A 336 -10.05 -3.53 20.01
N ILE A 337 -11.12 -4.31 20.03
CA ILE A 337 -11.54 -5.15 21.14
C ILE A 337 -11.70 -6.56 20.59
N VAL A 338 -11.07 -7.51 21.26
CA VAL A 338 -11.26 -8.95 21.03
C VAL A 338 -12.09 -9.50 22.17
N GLU A 339 -13.21 -10.14 21.85
CA GLU A 339 -14.00 -10.90 22.81
C GLU A 339 -13.57 -12.37 22.71
N LEU A 340 -12.94 -12.85 23.78
CA LEU A 340 -12.47 -14.21 23.91
C LEU A 340 -13.66 -15.13 24.19
N GLY A 341 -13.55 -16.37 23.73
CA GLY A 341 -14.59 -17.39 23.87
C GLY A 341 -14.24 -18.61 23.04
N ALA A 342 -15.22 -19.51 22.85
CA ALA A 342 -15.06 -20.65 21.95
C ALA A 342 -14.86 -20.20 20.49
N GLU A 343 -15.53 -19.12 20.10
CA GLU A 343 -15.39 -18.46 18.81
C GLU A 343 -15.05 -16.99 19.05
N PRO A 344 -13.75 -16.63 19.10
CA PRO A 344 -13.37 -15.25 19.33
C PRO A 344 -13.87 -14.32 18.23
N VAL A 345 -14.44 -13.19 18.64
CA VAL A 345 -14.87 -12.12 17.72
C VAL A 345 -14.05 -10.86 17.99
N MET A 346 -13.94 -9.99 16.99
CA MET A 346 -13.29 -8.70 17.18
C MET A 346 -14.00 -7.57 16.45
N SER A 347 -13.81 -6.37 16.98
CA SER A 347 -14.12 -5.13 16.28
C SER A 347 -12.90 -4.21 16.39
N GLY A 348 -12.51 -3.55 15.32
CA GLY A 348 -11.46 -2.54 15.37
C GLY A 348 -11.39 -1.71 14.11
N ALA A 349 -10.74 -0.56 14.21
CA ALA A 349 -10.61 0.38 13.13
C ALA A 349 -9.31 1.17 13.24
N TRP A 350 -8.84 1.64 12.09
CA TRP A 350 -7.82 2.69 12.07
C TRP A 350 -8.48 4.06 12.25
N GLU A 351 -7.82 4.90 13.01
CA GLU A 351 -8.16 6.30 13.21
C GLU A 351 -6.94 7.17 12.95
N ARG A 352 -7.20 8.44 12.62
CA ARG A 352 -6.17 9.46 12.59
C ARG A 352 -5.98 9.97 14.02
N LYS A 353 -4.73 10.06 14.45
CA LYS A 353 -4.37 10.81 15.66
C LYS A 353 -4.63 12.27 15.38
N ASP A 354 -5.46 12.90 16.21
CA ASP A 354 -5.65 14.34 16.18
C ASP A 354 -4.27 15.00 16.29
N GLY A 355 -3.97 15.89 15.33
CA GLY A 355 -2.68 16.58 15.22
C GLY A 355 -2.50 17.72 16.19
#